data_AF-A0A840UUE3-F1
#
_entry.id   AF-A0A840UUE3-F1
#
_cell.length_a   1.000
_cell.length_b   1.000
_cell.length_c   1.000
_cell.angle_alpha   90.00
_cell.angle_beta   90.00
_cell.angle_gamma   90.00
#
_symmetry.space_group_name_H-M   'P 1'
#
loop_
_entity.id
_entity.type
_entity.pdbx_description
1 polymer ?
#
loop_
_entity_poly.entity_id
_entity_poly.type
_entity_poly.pdbx_seq_one_letter_code
_entity_poly.pdbx_strand_id
1 'polypeptide(L)'
;MNNLNQILGHLFLLFMLLLAGCGPVLNPYNEDFKCRAKDDAGECIDTPTAYQKARHPETEIEVVPTLTENAQQEVQDNRYRIVAELLKEETKPLLQPPKILRVLLLPYKGEDEELFMSRYVYLKIEDSQWVLTDLEEQ
;
A
#
# COMPACT_ATOMS: atom_id res chain seq x y z
N MET A 1 0.79 55.79 23.49
CA MET A 1 -0.28 54.94 22.91
C MET A 1 0.13 54.20 21.64
N ASN A 2 1.13 54.65 20.87
CA ASN A 2 1.53 53.96 19.63
C ASN A 2 2.24 52.61 19.84
N ASN A 3 3.01 52.45 20.91
CA ASN A 3 3.75 51.20 21.17
C ASN A 3 2.84 50.04 21.61
N LEU A 4 1.72 50.31 22.28
CA LEU A 4 0.79 49.27 22.74
C LEU A 4 -0.01 48.67 21.59
N ASN A 5 -0.46 49.50 20.64
CA ASN A 5 -1.15 49.04 19.43
C ASN A 5 -0.20 48.29 18.49
N GLN A 6 1.08 48.68 18.46
CA GLN A 6 2.10 47.99 17.68
C GLN A 6 2.41 46.59 18.25
N ILE A 7 2.53 46.47 19.58
CA ILE A 7 2.71 45.17 20.26
C ILE A 7 1.49 44.27 20.05
N LEU A 8 0.27 44.82 20.16
CA LEU A 8 -0.96 44.08 19.93
C LEU A 8 -1.08 43.60 18.47
N GLY A 9 -0.63 44.41 17.51
CA GLY A 9 -0.55 44.03 16.10
C GLY A 9 0.45 42.89 15.85
N HIS A 10 1.63 42.95 16.46
CA HIS A 10 2.62 41.86 16.35
C HIS A 10 2.14 40.56 17.02
N LEU A 11 1.43 40.66 18.15
CA LEU A 11 0.85 39.50 18.82
C LEU A 11 -0.24 38.84 17.97
N PHE A 12 -1.09 39.64 17.32
CA PHE A 12 -2.10 39.14 16.40
C PHE A 12 -1.50 38.48 15.15
N LEU A 13 -0.42 39.04 14.62
CA LEU A 13 0.29 38.49 13.46
C LEU A 13 1.01 37.18 13.79
N LEU A 14 1.59 37.06 15.00
CA LEU A 14 2.17 35.81 15.51
C LEU A 14 1.09 34.74 15.72
N PHE A 15 -0.08 35.12 16.24
CA PHE A 15 -1.21 34.22 16.44
C PHE A 15 -1.77 33.67 15.12
N MET A 16 -1.87 34.50 14.08
CA MET A 16 -2.26 34.06 12.74
C MET A 16 -1.24 33.10 12.12
N LEU A 17 0.05 33.27 12.40
CA LEU A 17 1.10 32.34 11.94
C LEU A 17 0.98 30.95 12.60
N LEU A 18 0.51 30.89 13.85
CA LEU A 18 0.29 29.65 14.60
C LEU A 18 -0.97 28.88 14.12
N LEU A 19 -1.92 29.56 13.49
CA LEU A 19 -3.13 28.97 12.91
C LEU A 19 -2.90 28.38 11.51
N ALA A 20 -1.77 28.70 10.85
CA ALA A 20 -1.38 28.05 9.61
C ALA A 20 -0.85 26.63 9.90
N GLY A 21 -1.69 25.62 9.69
CA GLY A 21 -1.37 24.23 9.99
C GLY A 21 -0.12 23.71 9.24
N CYS A 22 0.70 22.92 9.94
CA CYS A 22 1.93 22.30 9.41
C CYS A 22 1.65 20.97 8.67
N GLY A 23 0.62 20.91 7.84
CA GLY A 23 0.25 19.69 7.08
C GLY A 23 1.40 19.06 6.28
N PRO A 24 2.11 19.80 5.41
CA PRO A 24 3.16 19.24 4.57
C PRO A 24 4.48 18.92 5.29
N VAL A 25 4.64 19.31 6.56
CA VAL A 25 5.85 19.02 7.37
C VAL A 25 5.67 17.76 8.21
N LEU A 26 4.43 17.43 8.61
CA LEU A 26 4.13 16.28 9.47
C LEU A 26 3.71 15.03 8.67
N ASN A 27 3.34 15.17 7.39
CA ASN A 27 3.07 14.05 6.51
C ASN A 27 4.28 13.81 5.57
N PRO A 28 5.09 12.75 5.78
CA PRO A 28 6.26 12.44 4.95
C PRO A 28 5.91 11.80 3.60
N TYR A 29 4.61 11.68 3.27
CA TYR A 29 4.14 11.13 2.01
C TYR A 29 3.46 12.22 1.19
N ASN A 30 3.88 12.40 -0.07
CA ASN A 30 3.17 13.27 -1.01
C ASN A 30 1.77 12.70 -1.26
N GLU A 31 0.76 13.55 -1.17
CA GLU A 31 -0.66 13.18 -1.32
C GLU A 31 -1.08 12.99 -2.78
N ASP A 32 -0.11 12.93 -3.68
CA ASP A 32 -0.28 12.70 -5.10
C ASP A 32 -0.57 11.21 -5.36
N PHE A 33 -1.76 10.76 -4.97
CA PHE A 33 -2.34 9.47 -5.38
C PHE A 33 -2.77 9.47 -6.85
N LYS A 34 -2.00 10.12 -7.73
CA LYS A 34 -2.21 10.04 -9.16
C LYS A 34 -1.46 8.80 -9.65
N CYS A 35 -2.18 7.88 -10.28
CA CYS A 35 -1.58 6.80 -11.06
C CYS A 35 -0.53 7.39 -12.01
N ARG A 36 0.46 6.60 -12.46
CA ARG A 36 1.48 7.03 -13.46
C ARG A 36 0.89 7.33 -14.86
N ALA A 37 -0.34 7.82 -14.94
CA ALA A 37 -0.90 8.40 -16.15
C ALA A 37 -0.30 9.80 -16.33
N LYS A 38 0.05 10.14 -17.57
CA LYS A 38 0.76 11.38 -17.88
C LYS A 38 -0.11 12.63 -17.68
N ASP A 39 -1.42 12.46 -17.51
CA ASP A 39 -2.42 13.50 -17.26
C ASP A 39 -3.65 12.88 -16.55
N ASP A 40 -4.58 13.70 -16.03
CA ASP A 40 -5.90 13.28 -15.49
C ASP A 40 -6.86 12.76 -16.61
N ALA A 41 -6.33 12.08 -17.62
CA ALA A 41 -7.07 11.56 -18.75
C ALA A 41 -7.60 10.16 -18.42
N GLY A 42 -8.83 10.10 -17.91
CA GLY A 42 -9.63 8.89 -17.88
C GLY A 42 -10.71 8.94 -18.95
N GLU A 43 -10.85 7.87 -19.73
CA GLU A 43 -12.01 7.72 -20.62
C GLU A 43 -13.19 7.13 -19.85
N CYS A 44 -14.39 7.70 -20.02
CA CYS A 44 -15.62 7.10 -19.49
C CYS A 44 -16.08 5.95 -20.41
N ILE A 45 -15.57 4.75 -20.14
CA ILE A 45 -15.89 3.51 -20.88
C ILE A 45 -16.36 2.41 -19.93
N ASP A 46 -17.07 1.41 -20.45
CA ASP A 46 -17.52 0.26 -19.65
C ASP A 46 -16.35 -0.62 -19.19
N THR A 47 -16.54 -1.36 -18.09
CA THR A 47 -15.48 -2.17 -17.47
C THR A 47 -14.88 -3.21 -18.42
N PRO A 48 -15.67 -3.97 -19.20
CA PRO A 48 -15.11 -4.87 -20.22
C PRO A 48 -14.21 -4.16 -21.25
N THR A 49 -14.66 -3.03 -21.80
CA THR A 49 -13.88 -2.26 -22.77
C THR A 49 -12.61 -1.69 -22.15
N ALA A 50 -12.69 -1.14 -20.93
CA ALA A 50 -11.52 -0.66 -20.17
C ALA A 50 -10.50 -1.78 -19.95
N TYR A 51 -10.97 -2.97 -19.59
CA TYR A 51 -10.12 -4.15 -19.39
C TYR A 51 -9.44 -4.58 -20.68
N GLN A 52 -10.14 -4.58 -21.82
CA GLN A 52 -9.55 -4.92 -23.12
C GLN A 52 -8.46 -3.92 -23.53
N LYS A 53 -8.72 -2.61 -23.40
CA LYS A 53 -7.73 -1.56 -23.69
C LYS A 53 -6.50 -1.64 -22.77
N ALA A 54 -6.68 -1.95 -21.50
CA ALA A 54 -5.57 -2.12 -20.57
C ALA A 54 -4.72 -3.36 -20.87
N ARG A 55 -5.33 -4.43 -21.39
CA ARG A 55 -4.62 -5.65 -21.81
C ARG A 55 -3.84 -5.49 -23.10
N HIS A 56 -4.34 -4.67 -24.01
CA HIS A 56 -3.72 -4.38 -25.29
C HIS A 56 -3.53 -2.87 -25.41
N PRO A 57 -2.51 -2.29 -24.76
CA PRO A 57 -2.27 -0.85 -24.86
C PRO A 57 -1.99 -0.53 -26.33
N GLU A 58 -2.95 0.09 -27.02
CA GLU A 58 -2.76 0.72 -28.32
C GLU A 58 -1.73 1.81 -28.11
N THR A 59 -0.50 1.45 -28.43
CA THR A 59 0.60 2.37 -28.31
C THR A 59 0.56 3.18 -29.60
N GLU A 60 0.20 4.46 -29.54
CA GLU A 60 0.56 5.43 -30.58
C GLU A 60 2.09 5.57 -30.62
N ILE A 61 2.77 4.52 -31.09
CA ILE A 61 4.14 4.55 -31.55
C ILE A 61 4.05 4.32 -33.05
N GLU A 62 4.69 5.21 -33.80
CA GLU A 62 4.89 5.10 -35.23
C GLU A 62 5.24 3.66 -35.62
N VAL A 63 4.48 3.15 -36.58
CA VAL A 63 4.49 1.79 -37.09
C VAL A 63 5.90 1.39 -37.54
N VAL A 64 6.58 0.56 -36.73
CA VAL A 64 7.54 -0.42 -37.24
C VAL A 64 6.84 -1.77 -37.16
N PRO A 65 6.31 -2.29 -38.28
CA PRO A 65 5.37 -3.39 -38.23
C PRO A 65 6.12 -4.74 -38.20
N THR A 66 5.48 -5.71 -37.56
CA THR A 66 5.58 -7.18 -37.77
C THR A 66 6.50 -8.07 -36.94
N LEU A 67 7.45 -7.56 -36.14
CA LEU A 67 8.27 -8.43 -35.27
C LEU A 67 7.88 -8.41 -33.78
N THR A 68 7.23 -7.34 -33.33
CA THR A 68 6.94 -7.13 -31.92
C THR A 68 5.62 -7.78 -31.49
N GLU A 69 4.52 -7.71 -32.26
CA GLU A 69 3.23 -8.30 -31.81
C GLU A 69 3.33 -9.80 -31.47
N ASN A 70 3.98 -10.57 -32.33
CA ASN A 70 4.22 -12.00 -32.11
C ASN A 70 5.11 -12.24 -30.88
N ALA A 71 6.14 -11.41 -30.69
CA ALA A 71 7.04 -11.52 -29.55
C ALA A 71 6.33 -11.20 -28.22
N GLN A 72 5.46 -10.19 -28.18
CA GLN A 72 4.73 -9.89 -26.93
C GLN A 72 3.69 -10.96 -26.62
N GLN A 73 3.01 -11.49 -27.64
CA GLN A 73 2.06 -12.60 -27.49
C GLN A 73 2.77 -13.86 -26.98
N GLU A 74 3.91 -14.22 -27.57
CA GLU A 74 4.72 -15.36 -27.13
C GLU A 74 5.21 -15.21 -25.68
N VAL A 75 5.59 -14.00 -25.26
CA VAL A 75 5.96 -13.71 -23.87
C VAL A 75 4.75 -13.90 -22.94
N GLN A 76 3.56 -13.44 -23.31
CA GLN A 76 2.37 -13.65 -22.49
C GLN A 76 2.00 -15.14 -22.42
N ASP A 77 2.04 -15.85 -23.53
CA ASP A 77 1.73 -17.28 -23.58
C ASP A 77 2.70 -18.10 -22.75
N ASN A 78 4.00 -17.76 -22.76
CA ASN A 78 4.98 -18.38 -21.87
C ASN A 78 4.70 -18.12 -20.39
N ARG A 79 4.30 -16.90 -20.02
CA ARG A 79 3.90 -16.59 -18.64
C ARG A 79 2.69 -17.42 -18.21
N TYR A 80 1.66 -17.50 -19.05
CA TYR A 80 0.47 -18.29 -18.77
C TYR A 80 0.78 -19.78 -18.69
N ARG A 81 1.67 -20.30 -19.54
CA ARG A 81 2.15 -21.68 -19.48
C ARG A 81 2.84 -22.00 -18.16
N ILE A 82 3.78 -21.16 -17.73
CA ILE A 82 4.49 -21.34 -16.44
C ILE A 82 3.49 -21.36 -15.29
N VAL A 83 2.54 -20.42 -15.25
CA VAL A 83 1.50 -20.38 -14.21
C VAL A 83 0.62 -21.64 -14.28
N ALA A 84 0.25 -22.10 -15.47
CA ALA A 84 -0.55 -23.32 -15.63
C ALA A 84 0.22 -24.59 -15.22
N GLU A 85 1.53 -24.64 -15.44
CA GLU A 85 2.40 -25.72 -14.96
C GLU A 85 2.49 -25.72 -13.44
N LEU A 86 2.72 -24.56 -12.80
CA LEU A 86 2.68 -24.40 -11.33
C LEU A 86 1.30 -24.77 -10.76
N LEU A 87 0.22 -24.58 -11.53
CA LEU A 87 -1.12 -24.98 -11.12
C LEU A 87 -1.37 -26.50 -11.22
N LYS A 88 -0.63 -27.22 -12.06
CA LYS A 88 -0.71 -28.67 -12.22
C LYS A 88 0.24 -29.43 -11.28
N GLU A 89 1.20 -28.73 -10.69
CA GLU A 89 2.11 -29.31 -9.71
C GLU A 89 1.31 -29.92 -8.54
N GLU A 90 1.60 -31.18 -8.27
CA GLU A 90 0.78 -32.09 -7.44
C GLU A 90 0.83 -31.71 -5.95
N THR A 91 1.90 -31.05 -5.51
CA THR A 91 2.08 -30.56 -4.15
C THR A 91 2.02 -29.04 -4.14
N LYS A 92 0.83 -28.46 -4.03
CA LYS A 92 0.67 -27.07 -3.59
C LYS A 92 0.56 -27.09 -2.08
N PRO A 93 1.67 -26.93 -1.34
CA PRO A 93 1.59 -26.93 0.10
C PRO A 93 0.75 -25.71 0.53
N LEU A 94 -0.26 -25.95 1.36
CA LEU A 94 -1.08 -24.87 1.88
C LEU A 94 -0.41 -24.36 3.15
N LEU A 95 0.15 -23.16 3.10
CA LEU A 95 0.70 -22.53 4.29
C LEU A 95 -0.45 -22.14 5.21
N GLN A 96 -0.58 -22.83 6.35
CA GLN A 96 -1.46 -22.41 7.42
C GLN A 96 -0.78 -21.28 8.18
N PRO A 97 -1.44 -20.11 8.32
CA PRO A 97 -0.88 -19.01 9.08
C PRO A 97 -0.76 -19.38 10.57
N PRO A 98 0.17 -18.75 11.30
CA PRO A 98 0.34 -19.00 12.72
C PRO A 98 -0.90 -18.60 13.51
N LYS A 99 -1.18 -19.29 14.61
CA LYS A 99 -2.24 -18.88 15.52
C LYS A 99 -1.71 -17.81 16.47
N ILE A 100 -2.35 -16.64 16.44
CA ILE A 100 -1.97 -15.49 17.26
C ILE A 100 -2.98 -15.27 18.38
N LEU A 101 -2.50 -15.19 19.62
CA LEU A 101 -3.27 -14.68 20.75
C LEU A 101 -3.13 -13.17 20.81
N ARG A 102 -4.26 -12.46 20.86
CA ARG A 102 -4.28 -11.03 21.13
C ARG A 102 -4.70 -10.79 22.57
N VAL A 103 -3.77 -10.30 23.39
CA VAL A 103 -4.01 -9.95 24.80
C VAL A 103 -4.23 -8.45 24.91
N LEU A 104 -5.37 -8.03 25.47
CA LEU A 104 -5.62 -6.63 25.83
C LEU A 104 -5.05 -6.37 27.23
N LEU A 105 -4.03 -5.51 27.30
CA LEU A 105 -3.58 -4.96 28.56
C LEU A 105 -4.40 -3.70 28.82
N LEU A 106 -5.14 -3.70 29.93
CA LEU A 106 -5.84 -2.52 30.42
C LEU A 106 -4.85 -1.55 31.07
N PRO A 107 -5.21 -0.27 31.24
CA PRO A 107 -4.33 0.70 31.87
C PRO A 107 -3.94 0.26 33.28
N TYR A 108 -2.65 0.34 33.59
CA TYR A 108 -2.12 -0.02 34.90
C TYR A 108 -0.92 0.87 35.26
N LYS A 109 -0.56 0.84 36.54
CA LYS A 109 0.56 1.58 37.08
C LYS A 109 1.77 0.64 37.20
N GLY A 110 2.90 1.04 36.63
CA GLY A 110 4.18 0.34 36.73
C GLY A 110 4.84 0.50 38.10
N GLU A 111 6.00 -0.14 38.27
CA GLU A 111 6.76 -0.09 39.52
C GLU A 111 7.28 1.32 39.83
N ASP A 112 7.70 2.06 38.79
CA ASP A 112 8.23 3.43 38.91
C ASP A 112 7.15 4.51 38.77
N GLU A 113 5.92 4.23 39.24
CA GLU A 113 4.77 5.16 39.15
C GLU A 113 4.36 5.52 37.70
N GLU A 114 4.85 4.77 36.72
CA GLU A 114 4.55 4.99 35.30
C GLU A 114 3.12 4.56 34.96
N LEU A 115 2.39 5.40 34.23
CA LEU A 115 1.07 5.03 33.71
C LEU A 115 1.22 4.32 32.37
N PHE A 116 0.98 3.02 32.36
CA PHE A 116 0.85 2.26 31.11
C PHE A 116 -0.58 2.39 30.59
N MET A 117 -0.71 2.92 29.39
CA MET A 117 -1.99 3.00 28.67
C MET A 117 -2.37 1.64 28.08
N SER A 118 -3.64 1.51 27.64
CA SER A 118 -4.12 0.28 27.05
C SER A 118 -3.35 -0.06 25.77
N ARG A 119 -2.95 -1.33 25.65
CA ARG A 119 -2.24 -1.83 24.45
C ARG A 119 -2.56 -3.29 24.19
N TYR A 120 -2.42 -3.69 22.94
CA TYR A 120 -2.47 -5.10 22.57
C TYR A 120 -1.07 -5.68 22.51
N VAL A 121 -0.91 -6.88 23.07
CA VAL A 121 0.27 -7.72 22.86
C VAL A 121 -0.15 -8.95 22.07
N TYR A 122 0.60 -9.25 21.02
CA TYR A 122 0.35 -10.38 20.13
C TYR A 122 1.37 -11.47 20.42
N LEU A 123 0.88 -12.65 20.78
CA LEU A 123 1.72 -13.82 21.06
C LEU A 123 1.47 -14.87 20.00
N LYS A 124 2.54 -15.43 19.44
CA LYS A 124 2.46 -16.57 18.55
C LYS A 124 2.30 -17.83 19.39
N ILE A 125 1.11 -18.44 19.35
CA ILE A 125 0.78 -19.66 20.09
C ILE A 125 1.26 -20.89 19.32
N GLU A 126 1.03 -20.87 18.01
CA GLU A 126 1.40 -21.93 17.09
C GLU A 126 2.11 -21.30 15.89
N ASP A 127 3.17 -21.96 15.44
CA ASP A 127 3.93 -21.56 14.25
C ASP A 127 3.14 -21.79 12.96
N SER A 128 3.59 -21.17 11.88
CA SER A 128 3.08 -21.51 10.54
C SER A 128 3.45 -22.95 10.20
N GLN A 129 2.53 -23.67 9.58
CA GLN A 129 2.76 -25.06 9.18
C GLN A 129 2.31 -25.25 7.74
N TRP A 130 3.07 -26.04 6.98
CA TRP A 130 2.65 -26.48 5.66
C TRP A 130 1.65 -27.62 5.82
N VAL A 131 0.42 -27.41 5.36
CA VAL A 131 -0.65 -28.40 5.39
C VAL A 131 -0.70 -29.10 4.04
N LEU A 132 -1.08 -30.38 4.06
CA LEU A 132 -1.16 -31.26 2.89
C LEU A 132 0.20 -31.70 2.32
N THR A 133 1.30 -31.56 3.08
CA THR A 133 2.64 -32.06 2.71
C THR A 133 3.43 -32.50 3.94
N ASP A 134 4.42 -33.37 3.76
CA ASP A 134 5.37 -33.80 4.80
C ASP A 134 6.57 -32.84 4.97
N LEU A 135 6.44 -31.59 4.51
CA LEU A 135 7.50 -30.59 4.55
C LEU A 135 7.45 -29.80 5.86
N GLU A 136 8.48 -29.94 6.70
CA GLU A 136 8.69 -29.11 7.89
C GLU A 136 9.66 -27.96 7.57
N GLU A 137 9.38 -26.74 8.06
CA GLU A 137 10.36 -25.64 8.04
C GLU A 137 11.44 -25.91 9.10
N GLN A 138 12.69 -26.10 8.66
CA GLN A 138 13.88 -26.23 9.51
C GLN A 138 14.48 -24.87 9.86
#